data_AF-A0A6D2J1Y3-F1
#
_entry.id   AF-A0A6D2J1Y3-F1
#
_cell.length_a   1.000
_cell.length_b   1.000
_cell.length_c   1.000
_cell.angle_alpha   90.00
_cell.angle_beta   90.00
_cell.angle_gamma   90.00
#
_symmetry.space_group_name_H-M   'P 1'
#
loop_
_entity.id
_entity.type
_entity.pdbx_description
1 polymer ?
#
loop_
_entity_poly.entity_id
_entity_poly.type
_entity_poly.pdbx_seq_one_letter_code
_entity_poly.pdbx_strand_id
1 'polypeptide(L)'
;MGYYVVDPGFAKQNVYNPKQGLESLVITPISQASAEQRAGRAGRTGPGKCYRLYTESAFRNEMPPTSIPEIQRINLGMTTLTMKAMGINDLLSFDFMDPPQPQALISAMEQLYSLGALDEEGLPREKQAQADQKRAKFFQPEGDHLTLLAVYEAWKAKNFSGPWCFENFIQSRSLRRAQDVRKQLVSIMDKYKLDVVSAGKNFTKIRKAITAGFFFHGARKDPQEGYRTLVENQRFTYIQSSALFKGSPTG
;
A
#
# COMPACT_ATOMS: atom_id res chain seq x y z
N MET A 1 -26.57 17.66 -45.17
CA MET A 1 -25.13 17.53 -44.89
C MET A 1 -24.96 16.23 -44.11
N GLY A 2 -24.24 15.24 -44.64
CA GLY A 2 -24.09 13.94 -43.96
C GLY A 2 -23.13 14.02 -42.78
N TYR A 3 -23.34 13.19 -41.75
CA TYR A 3 -22.43 13.06 -40.61
C TYR A 3 -21.30 12.10 -40.97
N TYR A 4 -20.05 12.55 -40.83
CA TYR A 4 -18.89 11.70 -41.12
C TYR A 4 -17.78 11.85 -40.08
N VAL A 5 -17.01 10.78 -39.91
CA VAL A 5 -15.77 10.73 -39.13
C VAL A 5 -14.65 10.25 -40.06
N VAL A 6 -13.50 10.90 -40.00
CA VAL A 6 -12.26 10.42 -40.62
C VAL A 6 -11.34 9.94 -39.50
N ASP A 7 -10.98 8.67 -39.52
CA ASP A 7 -10.16 8.04 -38.49
C ASP A 7 -8.78 7.66 -39.05
N PRO A 8 -7.72 8.41 -38.71
CA PRO A 8 -6.37 8.08 -39.14
C PRO A 8 -5.78 6.87 -38.40
N GLY A 9 -6.41 6.38 -37.32
CA GLY A 9 -5.92 5.22 -36.58
C GLY A 9 -4.83 5.53 -35.55
N PHE A 10 -4.53 6.81 -35.29
CA PHE A 10 -3.49 7.24 -34.34
C PHE A 10 -4.03 8.15 -33.23
N ALA A 11 -3.31 8.18 -32.12
CA ALA A 11 -3.48 9.14 -31.04
C ALA A 11 -2.11 9.56 -30.47
N LYS A 12 -2.04 10.78 -29.93
CA LYS A 12 -0.92 11.17 -29.06
C LYS A 12 -1.16 10.58 -27.68
N GLN A 13 -0.17 9.88 -27.16
CA GLN A 13 -0.26 9.21 -25.87
C GLN A 13 1.00 9.51 -25.05
N ASN A 14 0.82 9.79 -23.77
CA ASN A 14 1.95 9.93 -22.85
C ASN A 14 2.54 8.54 -22.58
N VAL A 15 3.84 8.39 -22.75
CA VAL A 15 4.59 7.16 -22.48
C VAL A 15 5.78 7.50 -21.61
N TYR A 16 5.88 6.81 -20.48
CA TYR A 16 7.00 6.89 -19.57
C TYR A 16 8.10 5.89 -19.93
N ASN A 17 9.33 6.37 -20.07
CA ASN A 17 10.51 5.50 -20.22
C ASN A 17 11.24 5.37 -18.87
N PRO A 18 11.11 4.22 -18.17
CA PRO A 18 11.69 4.04 -16.84
C PRO A 18 13.22 4.06 -16.84
N LYS A 19 13.88 3.73 -17.96
CA LYS A 19 15.35 3.76 -18.05
C LYS A 19 15.92 5.18 -18.11
N GLN A 20 15.14 6.12 -18.66
CA GLN A 20 15.55 7.51 -18.84
C GLN A 20 14.87 8.46 -17.84
N GLY A 21 13.85 7.99 -17.12
CA GLY A 21 13.08 8.81 -16.18
C GLY A 21 12.25 9.91 -16.85
N LEU A 22 12.02 9.83 -18.17
CA LEU A 22 11.35 10.86 -18.96
C LEU A 22 9.97 10.40 -19.42
N GLU A 23 9.03 11.34 -19.38
CA GLU A 23 7.74 11.23 -20.04
C GLU A 23 7.83 11.87 -21.42
N SER A 24 7.23 11.21 -22.41
CA SER A 24 7.24 11.68 -23.79
C SER A 24 5.86 11.49 -24.42
N LEU A 25 5.45 12.47 -25.22
CA LEU A 25 4.22 12.40 -25.97
C LEU A 25 4.49 11.79 -27.34
N VAL A 26 4.15 10.52 -27.51
CA VAL A 26 4.41 9.76 -28.74
C VAL A 26 3.11 9.52 -29.51
N ILE A 27 3.22 9.51 -30.84
CA ILE A 27 2.11 9.11 -31.71
C ILE A 27 2.07 7.57 -31.70
N THR A 28 0.94 7.01 -31.30
CA THR A 28 0.74 5.56 -31.19
C THR A 28 -0.52 5.12 -31.94
N PRO A 29 -0.54 3.90 -32.51
CA PRO A 29 -1.77 3.32 -33.02
C PRO A 29 -2.83 3.22 -31.93
N ILE A 30 -4.10 3.46 -32.28
CA ILE A 30 -5.22 3.31 -31.36
C ILE A 30 -5.61 1.85 -31.18
N SER A 31 -6.36 1.55 -30.11
CA SER A 31 -7.00 0.26 -29.93
C SER A 31 -8.24 0.09 -30.81
N GLN A 32 -8.65 -1.16 -31.02
CA GLN A 32 -9.90 -1.51 -31.72
C GLN A 32 -11.11 -0.85 -31.05
N ALA A 33 -11.19 -0.94 -29.71
CA ALA A 33 -12.24 -0.27 -28.94
C ALA A 33 -12.27 1.26 -29.17
N SER A 34 -11.10 1.91 -29.27
CA SER A 34 -11.02 3.36 -29.55
C SER A 34 -11.50 3.69 -30.96
N ALA A 35 -11.12 2.89 -31.96
CA ALA A 35 -11.58 3.02 -33.34
C ALA A 35 -13.11 2.81 -33.47
N GLU A 36 -13.69 1.90 -32.71
CA GLU A 36 -15.14 1.69 -32.63
C GLU A 36 -15.85 2.88 -31.98
N GLN A 37 -15.33 3.39 -30.86
CA GLN A 37 -15.84 4.60 -30.21
C GLN A 37 -15.80 5.81 -31.16
N ARG A 38 -14.74 5.94 -31.96
CA ARG A 38 -14.62 6.99 -32.99
C ARG A 38 -15.67 6.81 -34.08
N ALA A 39 -15.84 5.60 -34.61
CA ALA A 39 -16.87 5.31 -35.61
C ALA A 39 -18.29 5.61 -35.10
N GLY A 40 -18.58 5.26 -33.84
CA GLY A 40 -19.86 5.54 -33.20
C GLY A 40 -20.21 7.03 -33.08
N ARG A 41 -19.22 7.94 -33.11
CA ARG A 41 -19.48 9.39 -33.09
C ARG A 41 -20.24 9.88 -34.33
N ALA A 42 -20.06 9.22 -35.48
CA ALA A 42 -20.77 9.57 -36.70
C ALA A 42 -22.28 9.25 -36.62
N GLY A 43 -22.69 8.34 -35.72
CA GLY A 43 -24.06 7.84 -35.60
C GLY A 43 -24.93 8.50 -34.53
N ARG A 44 -24.47 9.59 -33.89
CA ARG A 44 -25.17 10.17 -32.72
C ARG A 44 -26.50 10.89 -33.05
N THR A 45 -26.59 11.48 -34.23
CA THR A 45 -27.71 12.33 -34.66
C THR A 45 -28.52 11.73 -35.81
N GLY A 46 -28.02 10.65 -36.41
CA GLY A 46 -28.63 9.98 -37.57
C GLY A 46 -27.61 9.07 -38.25
N PRO A 47 -27.96 8.45 -39.40
CA PRO A 47 -27.03 7.62 -40.16
C PRO A 47 -25.78 8.42 -40.56
N GLY A 48 -24.60 7.90 -40.22
CA GLY A 48 -23.31 8.51 -40.51
C GLY A 48 -22.31 7.52 -41.09
N LYS A 49 -21.20 8.03 -41.62
CA LYS A 49 -20.12 7.22 -42.23
C LYS A 49 -18.80 7.42 -41.50
N CYS A 50 -18.05 6.34 -41.29
CA CYS A 50 -16.68 6.41 -40.76
C CYS A 50 -15.70 5.97 -41.85
N TYR A 51 -14.74 6.83 -42.18
CA TYR A 51 -13.67 6.56 -43.13
C TYR A 51 -12.38 6.28 -42.37
N ARG A 52 -11.98 5.01 -42.33
CA ARG A 52 -10.71 4.56 -41.71
C ARG A 52 -9.58 4.65 -42.72
N LEU A 53 -8.49 5.33 -42.39
CA LEU A 53 -7.33 5.50 -43.27
C LEU A 53 -6.31 4.35 -43.14
N TYR A 54 -6.77 3.18 -42.70
CA TYR A 54 -5.99 1.97 -42.47
C TYR A 54 -6.77 0.75 -42.98
N THR A 55 -6.06 -0.33 -43.29
CA THR A 55 -6.68 -1.53 -43.84
C THR A 55 -7.48 -2.28 -42.78
N GLU A 56 -8.44 -3.09 -43.23
CA GLU A 56 -9.17 -3.98 -42.34
C GLU A 56 -8.25 -5.01 -41.67
N SER A 57 -7.20 -5.46 -42.37
CA SER A 57 -6.16 -6.32 -41.80
C SER A 57 -5.43 -5.63 -40.66
N ALA A 58 -5.02 -4.36 -40.84
CA ALA A 58 -4.33 -3.60 -39.78
C ALA A 58 -5.24 -3.40 -38.55
N PHE A 59 -6.53 -3.12 -38.76
CA PHE A 59 -7.50 -3.04 -37.66
C PHE A 59 -7.60 -4.34 -36.87
N ARG A 60 -7.66 -5.50 -37.55
CA ARG A 60 -7.87 -6.80 -36.90
C ARG A 60 -6.59 -7.38 -36.28
N ASN A 61 -5.44 -7.17 -36.92
CA ASN A 61 -4.20 -7.90 -36.61
C ASN A 61 -3.11 -7.02 -35.98
N GLU A 62 -3.11 -5.71 -36.20
CA GLU A 62 -2.05 -4.81 -35.70
C GLU A 62 -2.50 -3.96 -34.52
N MET A 63 -3.79 -3.62 -34.44
CA MET A 63 -4.34 -2.81 -33.34
C MET A 63 -4.72 -3.68 -32.14
N PRO A 64 -4.34 -3.28 -30.90
CA PRO A 64 -4.72 -4.02 -29.69
C PRO A 64 -6.24 -3.91 -29.45
N PRO A 65 -6.89 -4.92 -28.84
CA PRO A 65 -8.33 -4.90 -28.61
C PRO A 65 -8.76 -3.72 -27.70
N THR A 66 -8.01 -3.49 -26.62
CA THR A 66 -8.24 -2.39 -25.67
C THR A 66 -6.96 -1.61 -25.45
N SER A 67 -7.08 -0.36 -24.98
CA SER A 67 -5.94 0.44 -24.59
C SER A 67 -5.40 -0.04 -23.24
N ILE A 68 -4.07 -0.14 -23.10
CA ILE A 68 -3.43 -0.43 -21.80
C ILE A 68 -3.93 0.62 -20.76
N PRO A 69 -4.09 0.29 -19.48
CA PRO A 69 -4.44 1.25 -18.43
C PRO A 69 -3.39 2.35 -18.26
N GLU A 70 -3.81 3.57 -17.90
CA GLU A 70 -2.90 4.71 -17.72
C GLU A 70 -1.86 4.46 -16.62
N ILE A 71 -2.30 3.91 -15.49
CA ILE A 71 -1.44 3.59 -14.33
C ILE A 71 -0.26 2.66 -14.67
N GLN A 72 -0.36 1.88 -15.75
CA GLN A 72 0.72 0.99 -16.21
C GLN A 72 1.73 1.66 -17.15
N ARG A 73 1.52 2.93 -17.53
CA ARG A 73 2.31 3.61 -18.57
C ARG A 73 2.86 4.99 -18.20
N ILE A 74 2.52 5.51 -17.01
CA ILE A 74 2.92 6.85 -16.54
C ILE A 74 3.98 6.77 -15.45
N ASN A 75 4.65 7.88 -15.15
CA ASN A 75 5.47 7.99 -13.96
C ASN A 75 4.57 7.95 -12.71
N LEU A 76 4.86 7.03 -11.79
CA LEU A 76 4.04 6.84 -10.58
C LEU A 76 4.44 7.76 -9.42
N GLY A 77 5.43 8.64 -9.55
CA GLY A 77 5.95 9.50 -8.48
C GLY A 77 4.86 10.33 -7.81
N MET A 78 4.12 11.14 -8.57
CA MET A 78 3.07 11.99 -7.99
C MET A 78 1.90 11.16 -7.44
N THR A 79 1.53 10.07 -8.11
CA THR A 79 0.50 9.14 -7.65
C THR A 79 0.90 8.48 -6.34
N THR A 80 2.14 7.99 -6.24
CA THR A 80 2.73 7.37 -5.05
C THR A 80 2.74 8.36 -3.88
N LEU A 81 3.20 9.59 -4.11
CA LEU A 81 3.20 10.64 -3.08
C LEU A 81 1.77 10.95 -2.60
N THR A 82 0.83 11.07 -3.53
CA THR A 82 -0.58 11.34 -3.22
C THR A 82 -1.20 10.20 -2.42
N MET A 83 -0.99 8.95 -2.82
CA MET A 83 -1.47 7.76 -2.10
C MET A 83 -0.89 7.70 -0.68
N LYS A 84 0.42 7.96 -0.53
CA LYS A 84 1.07 8.05 0.78
C LYS A 84 0.49 9.18 1.62
N ALA A 85 0.23 10.35 1.03
CA ALA A 85 -0.40 11.48 1.72
C ALA A 85 -1.84 11.20 2.18
N MET A 86 -2.56 10.29 1.49
CA MET A 86 -3.88 9.75 1.87
C MET A 86 -3.79 8.69 2.99
N GLY A 87 -2.59 8.30 3.43
CA GLY A 87 -2.38 7.28 4.46
C GLY A 87 -2.35 5.85 3.93
N ILE A 88 -2.18 5.66 2.61
CA ILE A 88 -2.00 4.34 1.99
C ILE A 88 -0.52 3.99 2.06
N ASN A 89 -0.12 3.31 3.13
CA ASN A 89 1.30 3.03 3.39
C ASN A 89 1.83 1.80 2.64
N ASP A 90 0.99 0.78 2.47
CA ASP A 90 1.33 -0.43 1.73
C ASP A 90 0.76 -0.36 0.30
N LEU A 91 1.61 0.09 -0.62
CA LEU A 91 1.26 0.24 -2.03
C LEU A 91 1.31 -1.08 -2.80
N LEU A 92 2.12 -2.05 -2.35
CA LEU A 92 2.29 -3.32 -3.05
C LEU A 92 1.11 -4.26 -2.81
N SER A 93 0.44 -4.16 -1.66
CA SER A 93 -0.81 -4.90 -1.38
C SER A 93 -2.07 -4.09 -1.67
N PHE A 94 -1.94 -2.89 -2.24
CA PHE A 94 -3.09 -2.05 -2.56
C PHE A 94 -3.94 -2.68 -3.68
N ASP A 95 -5.25 -2.59 -3.51
CA ASP A 95 -6.26 -3.22 -4.35
C ASP A 95 -6.53 -2.37 -5.62
N PHE A 96 -5.56 -2.36 -6.53
CA PHE A 96 -5.72 -1.70 -7.83
C PHE A 96 -6.65 -2.50 -8.75
N MET A 97 -7.52 -1.80 -9.48
CA MET A 97 -8.33 -2.42 -10.54
C MET A 97 -7.43 -3.05 -11.62
N ASP A 98 -6.42 -2.29 -12.06
CA ASP A 98 -5.33 -2.75 -12.91
C ASP A 98 -4.00 -2.38 -12.23
N PRO A 99 -3.29 -3.32 -11.60
CA PRO A 99 -2.08 -2.99 -10.86
C PRO A 99 -0.95 -2.50 -11.78
N PRO A 100 -0.18 -1.49 -11.37
CA PRO A 100 1.06 -1.13 -12.05
C PRO A 100 2.12 -2.22 -11.85
N GLN A 101 3.21 -2.16 -12.64
CA GLN A 101 4.36 -3.03 -12.41
C GLN A 101 5.00 -2.72 -11.04
N PRO A 102 5.31 -3.73 -10.21
CA PRO A 102 5.91 -3.51 -8.89
C PRO A 102 7.19 -2.66 -8.95
N GLN A 103 8.02 -2.87 -9.98
CA GLN A 103 9.24 -2.10 -10.18
C GLN A 103 8.96 -0.60 -10.37
N ALA A 104 7.86 -0.23 -11.03
CA ALA A 104 7.49 1.17 -11.23
C ALA A 104 7.10 1.85 -9.91
N LEU A 105 6.43 1.13 -9.00
CA LEU A 105 6.13 1.63 -7.66
C LEU A 105 7.41 1.78 -6.82
N ILE A 106 8.30 0.80 -6.87
CA ILE A 106 9.58 0.82 -6.15
C ILE A 106 10.42 2.02 -6.63
N SER A 107 10.61 2.18 -7.94
CA SER A 107 11.38 3.31 -8.49
C SER A 107 10.74 4.67 -8.17
N ALA A 108 9.41 4.76 -8.14
CA ALA A 108 8.73 5.99 -7.69
C ALA A 108 8.99 6.29 -6.21
N MET A 109 8.97 5.27 -5.33
CA MET A 109 9.29 5.42 -3.92
C MET A 109 10.75 5.83 -3.70
N GLU A 110 11.70 5.20 -4.40
CA GLU A 110 13.12 5.55 -4.37
C GLU A 110 13.34 6.99 -4.82
N GLN A 111 12.72 7.41 -5.92
CA GLN A 111 12.82 8.77 -6.43
C GLN A 111 12.30 9.79 -5.41
N LEU A 112 11.15 9.54 -4.78
CA LEU A 112 10.58 10.42 -3.77
C LEU A 112 11.44 10.46 -2.50
N TYR A 113 12.07 9.35 -2.12
CA TYR A 113 13.03 9.31 -1.03
C TYR A 113 14.27 10.16 -1.34
N SER A 114 14.85 10.02 -2.53
CA SER A 114 16.00 10.82 -2.98
C SER A 114 15.68 12.33 -3.05
N LEU A 115 14.45 12.69 -3.41
CA LEU A 115 13.97 14.08 -3.40
C LEU A 115 13.67 14.62 -2.00
N GLY A 116 13.72 13.77 -0.96
CA GLY A 116 13.37 14.13 0.40
C GLY A 116 11.86 14.33 0.63
N ALA A 117 11.02 13.89 -0.31
CA ALA A 117 9.57 13.91 -0.15
C ALA A 117 9.10 12.80 0.81
N LEU A 118 9.79 11.65 0.78
CA LEU A 118 9.59 10.54 1.73
C LEU A 118 10.78 10.39 2.69
N ASP A 119 10.55 9.79 3.84
CA ASP A 119 11.57 9.32 4.78
C ASP A 119 11.94 7.84 4.58
N GLU A 120 12.79 7.30 5.46
CA GLU A 120 13.23 5.90 5.43
C GLU A 120 12.08 4.89 5.64
N GLU A 121 10.99 5.33 6.28
CA GLU A 121 9.78 4.52 6.49
C GLU A 121 8.79 4.67 5.31
N GLY A 122 9.13 5.49 4.31
CA GLY A 122 8.29 5.76 3.15
C GLY A 122 7.07 6.61 3.49
N LEU A 123 7.14 7.45 4.52
CA LEU A 123 6.11 8.42 4.92
C LEU A 123 6.47 9.82 4.42
N PRO A 124 5.47 10.67 4.08
CA PRO A 124 5.73 12.06 3.70
C PRO A 124 6.36 12.85 4.85
N ARG A 125 7.55 13.44 4.62
CA ARG A 125 8.34 14.10 5.69
C ARG A 125 7.58 15.20 6.45
N GLU A 126 6.75 15.98 5.76
CA GLU A 126 5.93 17.03 6.39
C GLU A 126 4.94 16.47 7.43
N LYS A 127 4.46 15.25 7.22
CA LYS A 127 3.52 14.58 8.13
C LYS A 127 4.23 13.70 9.17
N GLN A 128 5.54 13.48 9.05
CA GLN A 128 6.29 12.59 9.93
C GLN A 128 6.29 13.08 11.37
N ALA A 129 6.58 14.36 11.61
CA ALA A 129 6.56 14.92 12.97
C ALA A 129 5.18 14.79 13.63
N GLN A 130 4.10 14.89 12.84
CA GLN A 130 2.74 14.70 13.34
C GLN A 130 2.45 13.22 13.60
N ALA A 131 2.86 12.33 12.70
CA ALA A 131 2.71 10.88 12.84
C ALA A 131 3.49 10.37 14.06
N ASP A 132 4.74 10.78 14.24
CA ASP A 132 5.58 10.46 15.40
C ASP A 132 4.98 10.98 16.71
N GLN A 133 4.43 12.21 16.71
CA GLN A 133 3.73 12.74 17.87
C GLN A 133 2.50 11.91 18.23
N LYS A 134 1.73 11.44 17.25
CA LYS A 134 0.56 10.56 17.48
C LYS A 134 1.00 9.18 17.95
N ARG A 135 2.02 8.60 17.32
CA ARG A 135 2.62 7.31 17.67
C ARG A 135 3.15 7.28 19.10
N ALA A 136 3.83 8.34 19.52
CA ALA A 136 4.35 8.50 20.88
C ALA A 136 3.25 8.41 21.96
N LYS A 137 1.98 8.73 21.63
CA LYS A 137 0.86 8.60 22.58
C LYS A 137 0.49 7.15 22.89
N PHE A 138 0.78 6.23 21.97
CA PHE A 138 0.46 4.81 22.11
C PHE A 138 1.66 3.98 22.56
N PHE A 139 2.87 4.56 22.48
CA PHE A 139 4.12 3.93 22.87
C PHE A 139 4.01 3.32 24.27
N GLN A 140 4.29 2.02 24.36
CA GLN A 140 4.43 1.30 25.63
C GLN A 140 5.90 0.89 25.80
N PRO A 141 6.60 1.36 26.85
CA PRO A 141 8.00 1.01 27.10
C PRO A 141 8.20 -0.50 27.32
N GLU A 142 7.15 -1.23 27.71
CA GLU A 142 7.18 -2.67 27.96
C GLU A 142 7.25 -3.51 26.68
N GLY A 143 7.01 -2.92 25.49
CA GLY A 143 7.26 -3.55 24.19
C GLY A 143 6.28 -3.20 23.07
N ASP A 144 6.66 -3.56 21.83
CA ASP A 144 5.88 -3.27 20.62
C ASP A 144 4.51 -3.96 20.60
N HIS A 145 4.42 -5.22 21.07
CA HIS A 145 3.13 -5.92 21.14
C HIS A 145 2.13 -5.23 22.06
N LEU A 146 2.60 -4.59 23.14
CA LEU A 146 1.76 -3.82 24.04
C LEU A 146 1.38 -2.47 23.43
N THR A 147 2.27 -1.88 22.64
CA THR A 147 1.94 -0.70 21.81
C THR A 147 0.82 -1.02 20.83
N LEU A 148 0.88 -2.17 20.13
CA LEU A 148 -0.20 -2.62 19.24
C LEU A 148 -1.52 -2.84 19.98
N LEU A 149 -1.47 -3.41 21.19
CA LEU A 149 -2.65 -3.58 22.04
C LEU A 149 -3.25 -2.21 22.43
N ALA A 150 -2.42 -1.24 22.81
CA ALA A 150 -2.86 0.10 23.16
C ALA A 150 -3.54 0.80 21.97
N VAL A 151 -2.98 0.67 20.76
CA VAL A 151 -3.60 1.19 19.52
C VAL A 151 -4.97 0.56 19.28
N TYR A 152 -5.09 -0.77 19.40
CA TYR A 152 -6.34 -1.48 19.16
C TYR A 152 -7.44 -1.12 20.18
N GLU A 153 -7.10 -1.07 21.48
CA GLU A 153 -8.06 -0.69 22.53
C GLU A 153 -8.49 0.78 22.40
N ALA A 154 -7.59 1.69 22.01
CA ALA A 154 -7.94 3.08 21.74
C ALA A 154 -8.90 3.20 20.55
N TRP A 155 -8.69 2.44 19.47
CA TRP A 155 -9.59 2.41 18.32
C TRP A 155 -10.97 1.85 18.69
N LYS A 156 -11.00 0.78 19.49
CA LYS A 156 -12.23 0.18 20.02
C LYS A 156 -13.01 1.15 20.90
N ALA A 157 -12.33 1.90 21.78
CA ALA A 157 -12.95 2.92 22.61
C ALA A 157 -13.56 4.09 21.81
N LYS A 158 -13.13 4.27 20.56
CA LYS A 158 -13.67 5.24 19.60
C LYS A 158 -14.67 4.59 18.62
N ASN A 159 -15.32 3.50 19.04
CA ASN A 159 -16.34 2.80 18.26
C ASN A 159 -15.87 2.36 16.87
N PHE A 160 -14.62 1.93 16.75
CA PHE A 160 -14.03 1.47 15.49
C PHE A 160 -14.06 2.54 14.37
N SER A 161 -13.98 3.82 14.74
CA SER A 161 -14.07 4.96 13.82
C SER A 161 -12.97 4.95 12.75
N GLY A 162 -13.38 5.06 11.49
CA GLY A 162 -12.47 5.25 10.34
C GLY A 162 -11.77 6.62 10.35
N PRO A 163 -12.50 7.74 10.57
CA PRO A 163 -11.88 9.06 10.73
C PRO A 163 -10.82 9.11 11.83
N TRP A 164 -11.06 8.43 12.96
CA TRP A 164 -10.07 8.37 14.04
C TRP A 164 -8.77 7.69 13.60
N CYS A 165 -8.84 6.64 12.78
CA CYS A 165 -7.64 6.00 12.22
C CYS A 165 -6.84 6.98 11.36
N PHE A 166 -7.54 7.76 10.52
CA PHE A 166 -6.92 8.76 9.66
C PHE A 166 -6.20 9.86 10.48
N GLU A 167 -6.87 10.41 11.50
CA GLU A 167 -6.31 11.45 12.38
C GLU A 167 -5.10 11.00 13.22
N ASN A 168 -4.93 9.68 13.40
CA ASN A 168 -3.83 9.09 14.17
C ASN A 168 -2.82 8.37 13.29
N PHE A 169 -2.89 8.54 11.95
CA PHE A 169 -1.98 7.92 10.98
C PHE A 169 -1.96 6.39 11.06
N ILE A 170 -3.10 5.78 11.42
CA ILE A 170 -3.26 4.33 11.52
C ILE A 170 -4.01 3.80 10.29
N GLN A 171 -3.53 2.70 9.73
CA GLN A 171 -4.15 2.06 8.58
C GLN A 171 -5.48 1.37 8.98
N SER A 172 -6.61 2.00 8.66
CA SER A 172 -7.94 1.49 9.05
C SER A 172 -8.22 0.07 8.52
N ARG A 173 -7.71 -0.28 7.33
CA ARG A 173 -7.90 -1.62 6.74
C ARG A 173 -7.24 -2.71 7.59
N SER A 174 -6.01 -2.46 8.07
CA SER A 174 -5.26 -3.39 8.91
C SER A 174 -5.93 -3.62 10.26
N LEU A 175 -6.47 -2.56 10.87
CA LEU A 175 -7.24 -2.69 12.11
C LEU A 175 -8.57 -3.43 11.93
N ARG A 176 -9.30 -3.19 10.82
CA ARG A 176 -10.50 -3.97 10.48
C ARG A 176 -10.17 -5.44 10.29
N ARG A 177 -9.10 -5.76 9.55
CA ARG A 177 -8.63 -7.14 9.40
C ARG A 177 -8.29 -7.78 10.74
N ALA A 178 -7.58 -7.07 11.63
CA ALA A 178 -7.29 -7.54 12.98
C ALA A 178 -8.56 -7.81 13.80
N GLN A 179 -9.59 -6.96 13.66
CA GLN A 179 -10.89 -7.16 14.30
C GLN A 179 -11.59 -8.42 13.79
N ASP A 180 -11.59 -8.65 12.48
CA ASP A 180 -12.23 -9.82 11.88
C ASP A 180 -11.51 -11.12 12.28
N VAL A 181 -10.18 -11.13 12.27
CA VAL A 181 -9.36 -12.25 12.80
C VAL A 181 -9.69 -12.49 14.27
N ARG A 182 -9.78 -11.44 15.09
CA ARG A 182 -10.15 -11.58 16.50
C ARG A 182 -11.55 -12.20 16.67
N LYS A 183 -12.54 -11.79 15.88
CA LYS A 183 -13.90 -12.38 15.92
C LYS A 183 -13.87 -13.87 15.58
N GLN A 184 -13.10 -14.25 14.55
CA GLN A 184 -12.93 -15.65 14.17
C GLN A 184 -12.29 -16.47 15.31
N LEU A 185 -11.22 -15.96 15.92
CA LEU A 185 -10.57 -16.63 17.05
C LEU A 185 -11.51 -16.81 18.24
N VAL A 186 -12.31 -15.79 18.58
CA VAL A 186 -13.30 -15.90 19.67
C VAL A 186 -14.37 -16.95 19.35
N SER A 187 -14.85 -17.01 18.10
CA SER A 187 -15.80 -18.05 17.68
C SER A 187 -15.22 -19.46 17.78
N ILE A 188 -13.93 -19.63 17.46
CA ILE A 188 -13.22 -20.90 17.63
C ILE A 188 -13.10 -21.24 19.11
N MET A 189 -12.72 -20.29 19.97
CA MET A 189 -12.63 -20.51 21.42
C MET A 189 -13.97 -20.96 22.01
N ASP A 190 -15.07 -20.31 21.62
CA ASP A 190 -16.43 -20.68 22.04
C ASP A 190 -16.79 -22.11 21.61
N LYS A 191 -16.50 -22.46 20.34
CA LYS A 191 -16.71 -23.81 19.81
C LYS A 191 -15.97 -24.89 20.61
N TYR A 192 -14.77 -24.58 21.08
CA TYR A 192 -13.94 -25.49 21.88
C TYR A 192 -14.10 -25.30 23.40
N LYS A 193 -15.06 -24.48 23.85
CA LYS A 193 -15.33 -24.18 25.27
C LYS A 193 -14.11 -23.67 26.03
N LEU A 194 -13.32 -22.82 25.37
CA LEU A 194 -12.19 -22.12 25.99
C LEU A 194 -12.66 -20.76 26.49
N ASP A 195 -12.55 -20.54 27.80
CA ASP A 195 -12.98 -19.30 28.42
C ASP A 195 -12.15 -18.09 27.97
N VAL A 196 -12.84 -17.02 27.57
CA VAL A 196 -12.19 -15.74 27.22
C VAL A 196 -11.96 -14.93 28.48
N VAL A 197 -10.78 -15.09 29.07
CA VAL A 197 -10.35 -14.33 30.27
C VAL A 197 -9.46 -13.14 29.90
N SER A 198 -9.58 -12.04 30.65
CA SER A 198 -8.75 -10.85 30.46
C SER A 198 -7.65 -10.76 31.52
N ALA A 199 -6.42 -10.48 31.09
CA ALA A 199 -5.33 -10.15 31.99
C ALA A 199 -5.38 -8.68 32.50
N GLY A 200 -6.33 -7.88 32.02
CA GLY A 200 -6.44 -6.45 32.35
C GLY A 200 -5.15 -5.70 32.05
N LYS A 201 -4.68 -4.87 33.00
CA LYS A 201 -3.40 -4.14 32.92
C LYS A 201 -2.20 -4.94 33.43
N ASN A 202 -2.33 -6.25 33.65
CA ASN A 202 -1.21 -7.08 34.11
C ASN A 202 -0.31 -7.46 32.91
N PHE A 203 0.60 -6.55 32.56
CA PHE A 203 1.51 -6.72 31.42
C PHE A 203 2.47 -7.90 31.58
N THR A 204 2.76 -8.33 32.82
CA THR A 204 3.59 -9.51 33.07
C THR A 204 2.90 -10.80 32.61
N LYS A 205 1.59 -10.95 32.85
CA LYS A 205 0.83 -12.11 32.34
C LYS A 205 0.79 -12.13 30.81
N ILE A 206 0.61 -10.96 30.19
CA ILE A 206 0.58 -10.82 28.73
C ILE A 206 1.93 -11.20 28.12
N ARG A 207 3.02 -10.65 28.66
CA ARG A 207 4.39 -10.98 28.19
C ARG A 207 4.70 -12.47 28.36
N LYS A 208 4.35 -13.08 29.50
CA LYS A 208 4.52 -14.53 29.71
C LYS A 208 3.77 -15.37 28.67
N ALA A 209 2.54 -14.98 28.32
CA ALA A 209 1.76 -15.68 27.30
C ALA A 209 2.40 -15.57 25.91
N ILE A 210 2.91 -14.37 25.54
CA ILE A 210 3.64 -14.17 24.29
C ILE A 210 4.91 -15.04 24.27
N THR A 211 5.72 -14.98 25.33
CA THR A 211 6.96 -15.76 25.42
C THR A 211 6.69 -17.27 25.37
N ALA A 212 5.58 -17.76 25.93
CA ALA A 212 5.22 -19.17 25.85
C ALA A 212 4.96 -19.64 24.41
N GLY A 213 4.42 -18.78 23.54
CA GLY A 213 4.19 -19.09 22.12
C GLY A 213 5.38 -18.79 21.21
N PHE A 214 6.18 -17.78 21.53
CA PHE A 214 7.27 -17.27 20.68
C PHE A 214 8.69 -17.58 21.20
N PHE A 215 8.85 -18.56 22.09
CA PHE A 215 10.16 -18.82 22.73
C PHE A 215 11.29 -19.14 21.75
N PHE A 216 10.98 -19.77 20.60
CA PHE A 216 11.96 -20.02 19.53
C PHE A 216 12.49 -18.75 18.85
N HIS A 217 11.76 -17.64 18.96
CA HIS A 217 12.13 -16.34 18.39
C HIS A 217 12.76 -15.40 19.43
N GLY A 218 13.23 -15.95 20.55
CA GLY A 218 13.92 -15.18 21.58
C GLY A 218 15.33 -14.74 21.14
N ALA A 219 15.78 -13.62 21.71
CA ALA A 219 17.13 -13.10 21.50
C ALA A 219 17.71 -12.56 22.81
N ARG A 220 19.04 -12.53 22.90
CA ARG A 220 19.77 -11.96 24.03
C ARG A 220 20.72 -10.86 23.58
N LYS A 221 20.96 -9.90 24.47
CA LYS A 221 21.98 -8.86 24.26
C LYS A 221 23.36 -9.48 24.38
N ASP A 222 24.19 -9.25 23.39
CA ASP A 222 25.61 -9.57 23.39
C ASP A 222 26.39 -8.39 24.03
N PRO A 223 27.29 -8.62 24.99
CA PRO A 223 28.04 -7.56 25.65
C PRO A 223 28.93 -6.71 24.72
N GLN A 224 29.33 -7.24 23.57
CA GLN A 224 30.26 -6.56 22.65
C GLN A 224 29.63 -6.26 21.28
N GLU A 225 28.68 -7.09 20.81
CA GLU A 225 28.26 -7.07 19.39
C GLU A 225 26.74 -6.96 19.16
N GLY A 226 25.98 -6.34 20.06
CA GLY A 226 24.56 -6.04 19.84
C GLY A 226 23.60 -7.13 20.34
N TYR A 227 22.88 -7.82 19.46
CA TYR A 227 21.92 -8.88 19.83
C TYR A 227 22.10 -10.14 19.00
N ARG A 228 21.84 -11.29 19.62
CA ARG A 228 21.90 -12.61 18.98
C ARG A 228 20.66 -13.44 19.28
N THR A 229 20.13 -14.14 18.29
CA THR A 229 19.01 -15.07 18.45
C THR A 229 19.41 -16.26 19.33
N LEU A 230 18.49 -16.77 20.15
CA LEU A 230 18.78 -17.87 21.06
C LEU A 230 18.96 -19.23 20.37
N VAL A 231 18.27 -19.46 19.25
CA VAL A 231 18.26 -20.76 18.55
C VAL A 231 19.42 -20.87 17.57
N GLU A 232 19.57 -19.90 16.66
CA GLU A 232 20.55 -19.96 15.56
C GLU A 232 21.82 -19.16 15.82
N ASN A 233 21.89 -18.45 16.96
CA ASN A 233 22.98 -17.52 17.29
C ASN A 233 23.27 -16.48 16.19
N GLN A 234 22.28 -16.18 15.33
CA GLN A 234 22.38 -15.20 14.27
C GLN A 234 22.35 -13.78 14.86
N ARG A 235 23.18 -12.91 14.30
CA ARG A 235 23.30 -11.50 14.69
C ARG A 235 22.19 -10.67 14.07
N PHE A 236 21.64 -9.73 14.83
CA PHE A 236 20.70 -8.73 14.31
C PHE A 236 20.71 -7.44 15.15
N THR A 237 20.14 -6.37 14.60
CA THR A 237 19.92 -5.09 15.27
C THR A 237 18.42 -4.81 15.40
N TYR A 238 18.01 -4.05 16.42
CA TYR A 238 16.64 -3.56 16.49
C TYR A 238 16.36 -2.63 15.31
N ILE A 239 15.16 -2.76 14.74
CA ILE A 239 14.64 -1.82 13.74
C ILE A 239 14.48 -0.47 14.43
N GLN A 240 14.93 0.62 13.80
CA GLN A 240 14.88 1.98 14.38
C GLN A 240 13.46 2.43 14.77
N SER A 241 12.45 1.84 14.14
CA SER A 241 11.06 2.08 14.43
C SER A 241 10.56 1.33 15.70
N SER A 242 11.27 0.36 16.25
CA SER A 242 10.81 -0.39 17.43
C SER A 242 10.79 0.48 18.70
N ALA A 243 9.79 0.25 19.55
CA ALA A 243 9.71 0.88 20.86
C ALA A 243 10.93 0.56 21.76
N LEU A 244 11.57 -0.59 21.50
CA LEU A 244 12.74 -1.07 22.23
C LEU A 244 14.07 -0.47 21.72
N PHE A 245 14.06 0.31 20.62
CA PHE A 245 15.28 0.94 20.10
C PHE A 245 15.88 1.96 21.06
N LYS A 246 15.05 2.65 21.86
CA LYS A 246 15.49 3.71 22.80
C LYS A 246 15.61 3.25 24.25
N GLY A 247 15.18 2.02 24.58
CA GLY A 247 15.17 1.49 25.94
C GLY A 247 15.96 0.20 26.04
N SER A 248 17.02 0.18 26.86
CA SER A 248 17.66 -1.08 27.27
C SER A 248 16.60 -1.99 27.89
N PRO A 249 16.47 -3.27 27.50
CA PRO A 249 15.62 -4.21 28.22
C PRO A 249 16.12 -4.29 29.66
N THR A 250 15.29 -3.89 30.63
CA THR A 250 15.54 -4.23 32.04
C THR A 250 15.26 -5.72 32.21
N GLY A 251 16.23 -6.42 32.82
CA GLY A 251 16.29 -7.88 32.93
C GLY A 251 15.10 -8.55 33.60
#